data_AF-A0A1Q7FAG0-F1
#
_entry.id   AF-A0A1Q7FAG0-F1
#
_cell.length_a   1.000
_cell.length_b   1.000
_cell.length_c   1.000
_cell.angle_alpha   90.00
_cell.angle_beta   90.00
_cell.angle_gamma   90.00
#
_symmetry.space_group_name_H-M   'P 1'
#
loop_
_entity.id
_entity.type
_entity.pdbx_description
1 polymer ?
#
loop_
_entity_poly.entity_id
_entity_poly.type
_entity_poly.pdbx_seq_one_letter_code
_entity_poly.pdbx_strand_id
1 'polypeptide(L)'
;MLQRFFLLLISIGAVSAAAQQPSQPQVKVNVLNVCSPSPEEKEAIVSALTRIPKQPLFSPDFEVDRGRTSLQEGPGFLQPGQSGQDSSQSATATWVRIRREFSFQAMFSTVQYSFSQDAKTMMETLVFRVRDPKDLMQVSIEDSASSVTSPSGMLSTNTPVSRIKLERFGKSSVVLARCPAPEAGPAPDQSAYGPLFQNASDIVANYRSLLRAARVVPDELARVDLFAPSKPLPKAAARKPAPKNK
;
A
#
# COMPACT_ATOMS: atom_id res chain seq x y z
N MET A 1 20.35 -69.19 -48.43
CA MET A 1 18.96 -68.95 -48.88
C MET A 1 18.89 -67.55 -49.47
N LEU A 2 18.35 -67.48 -50.69
CA LEU A 2 18.56 -66.42 -51.67
C LEU A 2 17.76 -65.12 -51.36
N GLN A 3 18.46 -64.03 -51.63
CA GLN A 3 18.11 -62.62 -51.52
C GLN A 3 17.01 -62.22 -52.53
N ARG A 4 15.93 -61.61 -52.03
CA ARG A 4 14.83 -61.07 -52.87
C ARG A 4 14.86 -59.54 -52.85
N PHE A 5 14.95 -58.98 -54.05
CA PHE A 5 14.60 -57.61 -54.40
C PHE A 5 13.20 -57.25 -53.88
N PHE A 6 13.05 -56.06 -53.28
CA PHE A 6 11.74 -55.43 -53.09
C PHE A 6 11.82 -53.98 -53.56
N LEU A 7 10.91 -53.65 -54.48
CA LEU A 7 10.73 -52.34 -55.10
C LEU A 7 10.07 -51.35 -54.13
N LEU A 8 10.55 -50.12 -54.22
CA LEU A 8 10.17 -48.93 -53.46
C LEU A 8 8.79 -48.41 -53.90
N LEU A 9 7.87 -48.20 -52.96
CA LEU A 9 6.67 -47.38 -53.14
C LEU A 9 6.57 -46.38 -51.97
N ILE A 10 6.61 -45.10 -52.33
CA ILE A 10 6.66 -43.93 -51.47
C ILE A 10 5.24 -43.55 -51.06
N SER A 11 4.97 -43.48 -49.75
CA SER A 11 3.75 -42.92 -49.19
C SER A 11 4.11 -41.80 -48.22
N ILE A 12 3.91 -40.55 -48.66
CA ILE A 12 4.13 -39.33 -47.87
C ILE A 12 2.97 -39.22 -46.87
N GLY A 13 3.22 -39.54 -45.61
CA GLY A 13 2.29 -39.30 -44.51
C GLY A 13 2.35 -37.84 -44.06
N ALA A 14 1.30 -37.08 -44.34
CA ALA A 14 1.13 -35.72 -43.84
C ALA A 14 0.94 -35.76 -42.31
N VAL A 15 1.95 -35.28 -41.56
CA VAL A 15 1.85 -35.04 -40.13
C VAL A 15 1.15 -33.69 -39.94
N SER A 16 -0.16 -33.71 -39.73
CA SER A 16 -0.90 -32.53 -39.27
C SER A 16 -0.54 -32.26 -37.81
N ALA A 17 0.38 -31.34 -37.59
CA ALA A 17 0.62 -30.74 -36.28
C ALA A 17 -0.64 -29.97 -35.87
N ALA A 18 -1.45 -30.54 -34.97
CA ALA A 18 -2.48 -29.80 -34.27
C ALA A 18 -1.79 -28.77 -33.37
N ALA A 19 -1.77 -27.52 -33.82
CA ALA A 19 -1.39 -26.39 -32.98
C ALA A 19 -2.35 -26.34 -31.79
N GLN A 20 -1.86 -26.73 -30.60
CA GLN A 20 -2.55 -26.43 -29.35
C GLN A 20 -2.58 -24.91 -29.22
N GLN A 21 -3.77 -24.34 -29.43
CA GLN A 21 -4.04 -22.94 -29.07
C GLN A 21 -3.66 -22.76 -27.60
N PRO A 22 -2.78 -21.80 -27.25
CA PRO A 22 -2.48 -21.53 -25.86
C PRO A 22 -3.78 -21.13 -25.16
N SER A 23 -4.21 -21.94 -24.19
CA SER A 23 -5.34 -21.61 -23.33
C SER A 23 -5.06 -20.28 -22.66
N GLN A 24 -5.85 -19.25 -22.97
CA GLN A 24 -5.74 -17.96 -22.30
C GLN A 24 -5.85 -18.20 -20.78
N PRO A 25 -4.91 -17.66 -19.98
CA PRO A 25 -4.94 -17.89 -18.54
C PRO A 25 -6.25 -17.34 -17.98
N GLN A 26 -7.03 -18.21 -17.34
CA GLN A 26 -8.26 -17.79 -16.65
C GLN A 26 -7.87 -16.95 -15.43
N VAL A 27 -8.03 -15.63 -15.54
CA VAL A 27 -7.80 -14.70 -14.45
C VAL A 27 -9.03 -14.76 -13.53
N LYS A 28 -8.90 -15.45 -12.39
CA LYS A 28 -9.92 -15.43 -11.34
C LYS A 28 -9.85 -14.09 -10.59
N VAL A 29 -10.74 -13.17 -10.93
CA VAL A 29 -10.89 -11.90 -10.22
C VAL A 29 -11.78 -12.11 -8.99
N ASN A 30 -11.20 -12.03 -7.79
CA ASN A 30 -11.99 -11.99 -6.56
C ASN A 30 -12.40 -10.54 -6.29
N VAL A 31 -13.66 -10.21 -6.55
CA VAL A 31 -14.21 -8.89 -6.23
C VAL A 31 -14.45 -8.80 -4.73
N LEU A 32 -13.78 -7.87 -4.05
CA LEU A 32 -13.94 -7.63 -2.62
C LEU A 32 -15.04 -6.58 -2.38
N ASN A 33 -16.07 -6.92 -1.61
CA ASN A 33 -17.08 -5.94 -1.18
C ASN A 33 -16.57 -5.17 0.04
N VAL A 34 -15.88 -4.06 -0.20
CA VAL A 34 -15.21 -3.29 0.85
C VAL A 34 -16.13 -2.32 1.60
N CYS A 35 -17.26 -1.94 0.98
CA CYS A 35 -18.18 -0.95 1.55
C CYS A 35 -19.21 -1.60 2.47
N SER A 36 -19.63 -2.83 2.14
CA SER A 36 -20.72 -3.52 2.81
C SER A 36 -20.33 -4.98 3.04
N PRO A 37 -19.28 -5.27 3.83
CA PRO A 37 -18.83 -6.64 4.08
C PRO A 37 -19.96 -7.49 4.65
N SER A 38 -19.90 -8.81 4.41
CA SER A 38 -20.92 -9.74 4.92
C SER A 38 -20.98 -9.75 6.46
N PRO A 39 -22.07 -10.25 7.08
CA PRO A 39 -22.12 -10.40 8.54
C PRO A 39 -20.97 -11.24 9.12
N GLU A 40 -20.54 -12.28 8.42
CA GLU A 40 -19.40 -13.13 8.81
C GLU A 40 -18.08 -12.37 8.73
N GLU A 41 -17.92 -11.54 7.69
CA GLU A 41 -16.77 -10.65 7.53
C GLU A 41 -16.72 -9.57 8.61
N LYS A 42 -17.89 -9.00 8.95
CA LYS A 42 -18.05 -8.06 10.07
C LYS A 42 -17.59 -8.69 11.38
N GLU A 43 -18.04 -9.91 11.69
CA GLU A 43 -17.65 -10.61 12.92
C GLU A 43 -16.16 -10.94 12.94
N ALA A 44 -15.58 -11.30 11.80
CA ALA A 44 -14.13 -11.48 11.68
C ALA A 44 -13.36 -10.19 12.02
N ILE A 45 -13.85 -9.02 11.59
CA ILE A 45 -13.29 -7.71 11.95
C ILE A 45 -13.42 -7.44 13.45
N VAL A 46 -14.59 -7.66 14.03
CA VAL A 46 -14.80 -7.52 15.49
C VAL A 46 -13.81 -8.39 16.26
N SER A 47 -13.71 -9.66 15.90
CA SER A 47 -12.82 -10.62 16.57
C SER A 47 -11.34 -10.26 16.40
N ALA A 48 -10.94 -9.70 15.26
CA ALA A 48 -9.57 -9.28 15.04
C ALA A 48 -9.21 -8.02 15.85
N LEU A 49 -10.08 -7.00 15.86
CA LEU A 49 -9.84 -5.76 16.58
C LEU A 49 -9.81 -5.97 18.10
N THR A 50 -10.67 -6.83 18.63
CA THR A 50 -10.73 -7.14 20.07
C THR A 50 -9.48 -7.84 20.60
N ARG A 51 -8.73 -8.54 19.73
CA ARG A 51 -7.48 -9.21 20.11
C ARG A 51 -6.29 -8.27 20.18
N ILE A 52 -6.39 -7.04 19.67
CA ILE A 52 -5.29 -6.07 19.69
C ILE A 52 -5.07 -5.59 21.14
N PRO A 53 -3.87 -5.78 21.71
CA PRO A 53 -3.60 -5.41 23.09
C PRO A 53 -3.61 -3.89 23.26
N LYS A 54 -4.34 -3.39 24.27
CA LYS A 54 -4.40 -1.96 24.59
C LYS A 54 -3.13 -1.46 25.27
N GLN A 55 -2.50 -2.30 26.09
CA GLN A 55 -1.25 -2.03 26.80
C GLN A 55 -0.25 -3.14 26.50
N PRO A 56 0.39 -3.12 25.33
CA PRO A 56 1.35 -4.13 24.97
C PRO A 56 2.67 -3.99 25.73
N LEU A 57 3.32 -5.12 25.96
CA LEU A 57 4.71 -5.18 26.37
C LEU A 57 5.58 -5.33 25.12
N PHE A 58 6.30 -4.26 24.78
CA PHE A 58 7.27 -4.26 23.68
C PHE A 58 8.63 -4.76 24.13
N SER A 59 9.36 -5.39 23.21
CA SER A 59 10.80 -5.58 23.35
C SER A 59 11.51 -4.23 23.52
N PRO A 60 12.69 -4.20 24.17
CA PRO A 60 13.45 -2.96 24.35
C PRO A 60 13.91 -2.36 23.02
N ASP A 61 14.26 -3.22 22.05
CA ASP A 61 14.71 -2.82 20.73
C ASP A 61 13.54 -2.40 19.84
N PHE A 62 13.79 -1.40 19.00
CA PHE A 62 12.84 -0.91 18.01
C PHE A 62 13.57 -0.38 16.78
N GLU A 63 12.89 -0.39 15.64
CA GLU A 63 13.41 0.08 14.36
C GLU A 63 12.66 1.33 13.92
N VAL A 64 13.39 2.31 13.39
CA VAL A 64 12.82 3.49 12.74
C VAL A 64 13.48 3.63 11.38
N ASP A 65 12.71 3.33 10.35
CA ASP A 65 13.11 3.51 8.95
C ASP A 65 12.49 4.78 8.39
N ARG A 66 13.17 5.38 7.42
CA ARG A 66 12.65 6.52 6.66
C ARG A 66 13.16 6.45 5.24
N GLY A 67 12.39 7.00 4.31
CA GLY A 67 12.79 6.97 2.92
C GLY A 67 11.93 7.82 2.02
N ARG A 68 12.28 7.76 0.73
CA ARG A 68 11.59 8.41 -0.37
C ARG A 68 11.33 7.37 -1.44
N THR A 69 10.09 7.25 -1.87
CA THR A 69 9.66 6.36 -2.94
C THR A 69 9.18 7.21 -4.09
N SER A 70 9.73 7.02 -5.28
CA SER A 70 9.25 7.66 -6.51
C SER A 70 8.66 6.62 -7.43
N LEU A 71 7.41 6.82 -7.84
CA LEU A 71 6.79 6.02 -8.88
C LEU A 71 7.10 6.68 -10.23
N GLN A 72 7.97 6.04 -11.02
CA GLN A 72 8.19 6.41 -12.43
C GLN A 72 7.10 5.76 -13.26
N GLU A 73 5.89 6.30 -13.22
CA GLU A 73 4.82 5.88 -14.11
C GLU A 73 4.95 6.66 -15.43
N GLY A 74 5.76 6.11 -16.34
CA GLY A 74 5.75 6.55 -17.72
C GLY A 74 4.51 5.97 -18.44
N PRO A 75 3.76 6.77 -19.21
CA PRO A 75 2.70 6.24 -20.06
C PRO A 75 3.34 5.33 -21.12
N GLY A 76 3.37 4.01 -20.87
CA GLY A 76 4.02 3.04 -21.76
C GLY A 76 4.58 1.78 -21.10
N PHE A 77 4.57 1.66 -19.77
CA PHE A 77 5.17 0.50 -19.05
C PHE A 77 4.61 -0.87 -19.49
N LEU A 78 3.38 -0.93 -20.02
CA LEU A 78 2.75 -2.17 -20.49
C LEU A 78 2.72 -2.34 -22.02
N GLN A 79 3.33 -1.42 -22.79
CA GLN A 79 3.31 -1.46 -24.26
C GLN A 79 4.72 -1.63 -24.82
N PRO A 80 5.02 -2.76 -25.48
CA PRO A 80 6.31 -2.98 -26.13
C PRO A 80 6.55 -1.92 -27.21
N GLY A 81 7.66 -1.17 -27.11
CA GLY A 81 8.17 -0.34 -28.21
C GLY A 81 7.91 1.17 -28.15
N GLN A 82 7.40 1.73 -27.05
CA GLN A 82 7.30 3.20 -26.89
C GLN A 82 8.14 3.72 -25.72
N SER A 83 9.37 4.13 -26.02
CA SER A 83 10.13 5.07 -25.19
C SER A 83 9.77 6.49 -25.61
N GLY A 84 8.61 6.96 -25.15
CA GLY A 84 8.08 8.31 -25.37
C GLY A 84 8.09 9.10 -24.08
N GLN A 85 8.96 10.10 -24.03
CA GLN A 85 9.20 11.00 -22.91
C GLN A 85 8.02 11.98 -22.76
N ASP A 86 7.14 11.73 -21.79
CA ASP A 86 6.25 12.74 -21.23
C ASP A 86 6.48 12.82 -19.74
N SER A 87 6.74 14.03 -19.25
CA SER A 87 6.97 14.33 -17.83
C SER A 87 5.67 14.17 -17.05
N SER A 88 5.27 12.93 -16.79
CA SER A 88 4.35 12.64 -15.70
C SER A 88 5.02 13.13 -14.42
N GLN A 89 4.34 13.98 -13.65
CA GLN A 89 4.81 14.41 -12.34
C GLN A 89 5.11 13.14 -11.54
N SER A 90 6.39 12.82 -11.35
CA SER A 90 6.77 11.63 -10.61
C SER A 90 6.14 11.70 -9.23
N ALA A 91 5.15 10.84 -8.97
CA ALA A 91 4.49 10.75 -7.69
C ALA A 91 5.55 10.28 -6.69
N THR A 92 6.07 11.24 -5.93
CA THR A 92 7.12 10.99 -4.96
C THR A 92 6.53 11.13 -3.58
N ALA A 93 6.63 10.05 -2.81
CA ALA A 93 6.22 10.02 -1.42
C ALA A 93 7.44 9.95 -0.51
N THR A 94 7.43 10.71 0.58
CA THR A 94 8.35 10.53 1.70
C THR A 94 7.64 9.76 2.80
N TRP A 95 8.33 8.87 3.48
CA TRP A 95 7.73 8.00 4.48
C TRP A 95 8.64 7.77 5.68
N VAL A 96 8.01 7.49 6.82
CA VAL A 96 8.64 7.06 8.07
C VAL A 96 7.91 5.82 8.55
N ARG A 97 8.65 4.85 9.08
CA ARG A 97 8.13 3.59 9.58
C ARG A 97 8.75 3.27 10.93
N ILE A 98 7.92 3.03 11.92
CA ILE A 98 8.30 2.64 13.28
C ILE A 98 7.86 1.19 13.47
N ARG A 99 8.79 0.30 13.78
CA ARG A 99 8.50 -1.11 14.04
C ARG A 99 8.92 -1.47 15.45
N ARG A 100 8.01 -2.15 16.17
CA ARG A 100 8.26 -2.74 17.47
C ARG A 100 7.86 -4.20 17.49
N GLU A 101 8.65 -5.00 18.18
CA GLU A 101 8.34 -6.38 18.51
C GLU A 101 7.51 -6.43 19.79
N PHE A 102 6.51 -7.30 19.83
CA PHE A 102 5.86 -7.67 21.07
C PHE A 102 6.67 -8.77 21.79
N SER A 103 6.58 -8.78 23.11
CA SER A 103 7.15 -9.86 23.94
C SER A 103 6.63 -11.25 23.52
N PHE A 104 7.39 -12.30 23.85
CA PHE A 104 7.17 -13.66 23.35
C PHE A 104 5.78 -14.26 23.67
N GLN A 105 5.07 -13.73 24.66
CA GLN A 105 3.75 -14.20 25.08
C GLN A 105 2.58 -13.57 24.32
N ALA A 106 2.83 -12.61 23.42
CA ALA A 106 1.78 -11.92 22.67
C ALA A 106 1.37 -12.67 21.39
N MET A 107 0.08 -12.61 21.06
CA MET A 107 -0.50 -13.15 19.82
C MET A 107 0.14 -12.56 18.56
N PHE A 108 0.48 -11.26 18.62
CA PHE A 108 1.15 -10.57 17.53
C PHE A 108 2.67 -10.67 17.71
N SER A 109 3.40 -10.80 16.61
CA SER A 109 4.86 -10.71 16.59
C SER A 109 5.31 -9.26 16.56
N THR A 110 4.80 -8.47 15.62
CA THR A 110 5.18 -7.07 15.42
C THR A 110 3.97 -6.15 15.35
N VAL A 111 4.19 -4.90 15.77
CA VAL A 111 3.41 -3.75 15.29
C VAL A 111 4.30 -2.87 14.43
N GLN A 112 3.80 -2.49 13.27
CA GLN A 112 4.43 -1.56 12.35
C GLN A 112 3.50 -0.38 12.13
N TYR A 113 3.97 0.80 12.49
CA TYR A 113 3.33 2.06 12.18
C TYR A 113 4.08 2.70 11.02
N SER A 114 3.36 3.18 10.02
CA SER A 114 3.94 3.94 8.91
C SER A 114 3.15 5.20 8.64
N PHE A 115 3.87 6.28 8.37
CA PHE A 115 3.32 7.52 7.87
C PHE A 115 3.97 7.83 6.53
N SER A 116 3.18 8.17 5.53
CA SER A 116 3.67 8.60 4.22
C SER A 116 2.95 9.86 3.78
N GLN A 117 3.65 10.71 3.05
CA GLN A 117 3.08 11.91 2.44
C GLN A 117 3.57 12.03 1.00
N ASP A 118 2.67 12.41 0.11
CA ASP A 118 2.98 12.87 -1.23
C ASP A 118 2.35 14.27 -1.49
N ALA A 119 2.36 14.71 -2.74
CA ALA A 119 1.81 16.02 -3.11
C ALA A 119 0.31 16.17 -2.87
N LYS A 120 -0.46 15.08 -2.76
CA LYS A 120 -1.93 15.06 -2.69
C LYS A 120 -2.46 14.50 -1.36
N THR A 121 -1.78 13.50 -0.81
CA THR A 121 -2.32 12.68 0.28
C THR A 121 -1.27 12.43 1.35
N MET A 122 -1.70 12.45 2.60
CA MET A 122 -1.00 11.88 3.75
C MET A 122 -1.72 10.61 4.18
N MET A 123 -0.97 9.58 4.51
CA MET A 123 -1.50 8.27 4.87
C MET A 123 -0.77 7.72 6.10
N GLU A 124 -1.57 7.37 7.10
CA GLU A 124 -1.14 6.68 8.29
C GLU A 124 -1.63 5.23 8.23
N THR A 125 -0.75 4.27 8.51
CA THR A 125 -1.08 2.85 8.52
C THR A 125 -0.50 2.17 9.73
N LEU A 126 -1.31 1.39 10.41
CA LEU A 126 -0.94 0.56 11.54
C LEU A 126 -1.17 -0.91 11.19
N VAL A 127 -0.11 -1.71 11.25
CA VAL A 127 -0.13 -3.13 10.87
C VAL A 127 0.31 -3.99 12.04
N PHE A 128 -0.54 -4.94 12.42
CA PHE A 128 -0.27 -5.97 13.40
C PHE A 128 -0.04 -7.30 12.70
N ARG A 129 1.16 -7.87 12.81
CA ARG A 129 1.48 -9.18 12.25
C ARG A 129 1.28 -10.27 13.29
N VAL A 130 0.55 -11.33 12.95
CA VAL A 130 0.32 -12.48 13.83
C VAL A 130 1.59 -13.33 13.91
N ARG A 131 1.93 -13.82 15.11
CA ARG A 131 3.15 -14.61 15.34
C ARG A 131 3.09 -15.97 14.65
N ASP A 132 2.03 -16.73 14.89
CA ASP A 132 1.83 -18.07 14.33
C ASP A 132 0.52 -18.10 13.52
N PRO A 133 0.54 -17.59 12.27
CA PRO A 133 -0.68 -17.41 11.49
C PRO A 133 -1.22 -18.77 11.02
N LYS A 134 -2.39 -19.15 11.56
CA LYS A 134 -3.19 -20.26 11.02
C LYS A 134 -4.11 -19.77 9.90
N ASP A 135 -4.99 -18.84 10.25
CA ASP A 135 -5.95 -18.22 9.34
C ASP A 135 -5.65 -16.74 9.12
N LEU A 136 -5.54 -15.96 10.20
CA LEU A 136 -5.24 -14.52 10.15
C LEU A 136 -3.72 -14.31 10.12
N MET A 137 -3.24 -13.58 9.12
CA MET A 137 -1.83 -13.22 8.97
C MET A 137 -1.52 -11.85 9.54
N GLN A 138 -2.37 -10.86 9.24
CA GLN A 138 -2.20 -9.51 9.75
C GLN A 138 -3.51 -8.72 9.77
N VAL A 139 -3.54 -7.73 10.66
CA VAL A 139 -4.57 -6.68 10.72
C VAL A 139 -3.92 -5.36 10.31
N SER A 140 -4.48 -4.69 9.32
CA SER A 140 -4.04 -3.37 8.87
C SER A 140 -5.17 -2.38 9.10
N ILE A 141 -4.86 -1.24 9.71
CA ILE A 141 -5.78 -0.13 9.95
C ILE A 141 -5.15 1.10 9.31
N GLU A 142 -5.93 1.83 8.52
CA GLU A 142 -5.43 2.90 7.68
C GLU A 142 -6.32 4.13 7.82
N ASP A 143 -5.68 5.28 7.83
CA ASP A 143 -6.29 6.59 7.82
C ASP A 143 -5.57 7.47 6.79
N SER A 144 -6.30 8.40 6.19
CA SER A 144 -5.79 9.26 5.13
C SER A 144 -6.35 10.67 5.27
N ALA A 145 -5.50 11.66 5.05
CA ALA A 145 -5.88 13.07 4.99
C ALA A 145 -5.29 13.74 3.76
N SER A 146 -5.81 14.91 3.41
CA SER A 146 -5.23 15.73 2.33
C SER A 146 -3.87 16.30 2.73
N SER A 147 -2.93 16.34 1.79
CA SER A 147 -1.57 16.88 1.96
C SER A 147 -1.52 18.38 2.26
N VAL A 148 -2.65 19.09 2.20
CA VAL A 148 -2.76 20.50 2.61
C VAL A 148 -2.61 20.69 4.13
N THR A 149 -2.66 19.61 4.90
CA THR A 149 -2.29 19.60 6.32
C THR A 149 -0.78 19.40 6.50
N SER A 150 -0.22 19.67 7.67
CA SER A 150 1.17 19.26 7.99
C SER A 150 1.16 17.87 8.66
N PRO A 151 2.26 17.09 8.62
CA PRO A 151 2.32 15.80 9.33
C PRO A 151 2.00 15.94 10.81
N SER A 152 2.56 16.96 11.48
CA SER A 152 2.25 17.26 12.88
C SER A 152 0.77 17.60 13.08
N GLY A 153 0.16 18.32 12.12
CA GLY A 153 -1.26 18.62 12.11
C GLY A 153 -2.13 17.36 12.02
N MET A 154 -1.89 16.50 11.02
CA MET A 154 -2.64 15.25 10.84
C MET A 154 -2.54 14.37 12.10
N LEU A 155 -1.32 14.16 12.62
CA LEU A 155 -1.06 13.30 13.77
C LEU A 155 -1.67 13.83 15.08
N SER A 156 -2.03 15.12 15.13
CA SER A 156 -2.71 15.74 16.27
C SER A 156 -4.24 15.67 16.22
N THR A 157 -4.83 15.46 15.03
CA THR A 157 -6.28 15.67 14.81
C THR A 157 -7.12 14.40 15.05
N ASN A 158 -6.49 13.24 15.31
CA ASN A 158 -7.18 11.95 15.49
C ASN A 158 -8.25 11.71 14.41
N THR A 159 -7.84 11.85 13.14
CA THR A 159 -8.73 11.63 12.00
C THR A 159 -9.32 10.21 12.04
N PRO A 160 -10.63 10.06 11.72
CA PRO A 160 -11.26 8.75 11.79
C PRO A 160 -10.69 7.80 10.75
N VAL A 161 -10.40 6.57 11.16
CA VAL A 161 -9.95 5.48 10.28
C VAL A 161 -10.87 5.35 9.07
N SER A 162 -10.24 5.25 7.89
CA SER A 162 -10.91 5.10 6.61
C SER A 162 -10.95 3.65 6.16
N ARG A 163 -10.04 2.78 6.63
CA ARG A 163 -9.97 1.39 6.17
C ARG A 163 -9.41 0.42 7.20
N ILE A 164 -9.99 -0.77 7.23
CA ILE A 164 -9.58 -1.92 8.04
C ILE A 164 -9.44 -3.12 7.09
N LYS A 165 -8.31 -3.81 7.14
CA LYS A 165 -8.04 -5.00 6.32
C LYS A 165 -7.52 -6.14 7.19
N LEU A 166 -8.12 -7.31 7.02
CA LEU A 166 -7.64 -8.58 7.54
C LEU A 166 -7.06 -9.39 6.40
N GLU A 167 -5.77 -9.67 6.47
CA GLU A 167 -5.11 -10.56 5.54
C GLU A 167 -5.13 -11.99 6.08
N ARG A 168 -5.49 -12.94 5.24
CA ARG A 168 -5.70 -14.33 5.66
C ARG A 168 -4.91 -15.29 4.80
N PHE A 169 -4.37 -16.34 5.42
CA PHE A 169 -3.62 -17.38 4.74
C PHE A 169 -4.59 -18.29 3.96
N GLY A 170 -4.35 -18.47 2.66
CA GLY A 170 -5.16 -19.34 1.80
C GLY A 170 -6.63 -18.91 1.60
N LYS A 171 -7.03 -17.71 2.06
CA LYS A 171 -8.40 -17.17 1.98
C LYS A 171 -8.36 -15.74 1.46
N SER A 172 -9.47 -15.27 0.88
CA SER A 172 -9.62 -13.86 0.50
C SER A 172 -9.43 -12.94 1.71
N SER A 173 -8.86 -11.75 1.51
CA SER A 173 -8.82 -10.74 2.57
C SER A 173 -10.24 -10.29 2.93
N VAL A 174 -10.44 -9.88 4.18
CA VAL A 174 -11.64 -9.15 4.59
C VAL A 174 -11.28 -7.67 4.65
N VAL A 175 -12.10 -6.81 4.08
CA VAL A 175 -11.84 -5.37 4.05
C VAL A 175 -13.12 -4.62 4.38
N LEU A 176 -13.01 -3.63 5.25
CA LEU A 176 -14.02 -2.61 5.48
C LEU A 176 -13.38 -1.25 5.21
N ALA A 177 -13.96 -0.48 4.29
CA ALA A 177 -13.49 0.85 3.94
C ALA A 177 -14.67 1.84 3.95
N ARG A 178 -14.41 3.09 4.34
CA ARG A 178 -15.38 4.18 4.17
C ARG A 178 -15.52 4.47 2.68
N CYS A 179 -16.73 4.35 2.17
CA CYS A 179 -16.99 4.51 0.75
C CYS A 179 -17.71 5.84 0.48
N PRO A 180 -17.16 6.72 -0.37
CA PRO A 180 -17.84 7.94 -0.77
C PRO A 180 -19.04 7.62 -1.66
N ALA A 181 -19.89 8.63 -1.89
CA ALA A 181 -20.93 8.55 -2.90
C ALA A 181 -20.30 8.32 -4.29
N PRO A 182 -20.76 7.32 -5.05
CA PRO A 182 -20.40 7.22 -6.46
C PRO A 182 -21.01 8.40 -7.24
N GLU A 183 -20.40 8.80 -8.36
CA GLU A 183 -20.91 9.94 -9.16
C GLU A 183 -22.38 9.78 -9.60
N ALA A 184 -22.85 8.53 -9.72
CA ALA A 184 -24.17 8.19 -10.21
C ALA A 184 -25.16 7.76 -9.11
N GLY A 185 -24.90 8.00 -7.82
CA GLY A 185 -25.82 7.56 -6.78
C GLY A 185 -25.49 7.98 -5.35
N PRO A 186 -26.38 7.64 -4.38
CA PRO A 186 -26.14 7.93 -2.98
C PRO A 186 -24.98 7.10 -2.43
N ALA A 187 -24.32 7.61 -1.39
CA ALA A 187 -23.30 6.85 -0.66
C ALA A 187 -23.90 5.55 -0.08
N PRO A 188 -23.13 4.45 -0.04
CA PRO A 188 -23.54 3.24 0.66
C PRO A 188 -23.86 3.55 2.14
N ASP A 189 -24.94 2.97 2.67
CA ASP A 189 -25.21 3.07 4.11
C ASP A 189 -24.21 2.21 4.89
N GLN A 190 -23.38 2.88 5.70
CA GLN A 190 -22.36 2.24 6.54
C GLN A 190 -22.61 2.49 8.04
N SER A 191 -23.81 2.95 8.42
CA SER A 191 -24.17 3.27 9.81
C SER A 191 -23.90 2.09 10.77
N ALA A 192 -24.20 0.86 10.34
CA ALA A 192 -23.97 -0.37 11.10
C ALA A 192 -22.49 -0.70 11.39
N TYR A 193 -21.55 -0.04 10.69
CA TYR A 193 -20.10 -0.20 10.85
C TYR A 193 -19.46 0.95 11.64
N GLY A 194 -20.21 1.99 12.01
CA GLY A 194 -19.72 3.13 12.80
C GLY A 194 -18.90 2.72 14.03
N PRO A 195 -19.38 1.78 14.87
CA PRO A 195 -18.62 1.31 16.03
C PRO A 195 -17.29 0.63 15.69
N LEU A 196 -17.19 -0.03 14.53
CA LEU A 196 -15.93 -0.66 14.08
C LEU A 196 -14.89 0.39 13.71
N PHE A 197 -15.31 1.43 12.97
CA PHE A 197 -14.41 2.55 12.66
C PHE A 197 -13.99 3.31 13.90
N GLN A 198 -14.89 3.50 14.88
CA GLN A 198 -14.54 4.14 16.14
C GLN A 198 -13.50 3.32 16.92
N ASN A 199 -13.74 2.02 17.11
CA ASN A 199 -12.79 1.14 17.80
C ASN A 199 -11.42 1.10 17.09
N ALA A 200 -11.42 1.02 15.75
CA ALA A 200 -10.18 1.09 14.99
C ALA A 200 -9.46 2.44 15.14
N SER A 201 -10.20 3.55 15.20
CA SER A 201 -9.63 4.89 15.44
C SER A 201 -9.02 5.00 16.84
N ASP A 202 -9.67 4.45 17.86
CA ASP A 202 -9.15 4.40 19.23
C ASP A 202 -7.86 3.57 19.31
N ILE A 203 -7.79 2.45 18.58
CA ILE A 203 -6.59 1.62 18.46
C ILE A 203 -5.45 2.43 17.83
N VAL A 204 -5.70 3.11 16.71
CA VAL A 204 -4.69 3.92 16.03
C VAL A 204 -4.20 5.04 16.93
N ALA A 205 -5.10 5.80 17.57
CA ALA A 205 -4.74 6.87 18.49
C ALA A 205 -3.89 6.36 19.67
N ASN A 206 -4.26 5.22 20.25
CA ASN A 206 -3.50 4.61 21.33
C ASN A 206 -2.09 4.20 20.87
N TYR A 207 -1.97 3.48 19.75
CA TYR A 207 -0.67 3.05 19.24
C TYR A 207 0.19 4.21 18.74
N ARG A 208 -0.41 5.27 18.19
CA ARG A 208 0.30 6.51 17.85
C ARG A 208 0.99 7.11 19.09
N SER A 209 0.29 7.11 20.23
CA SER A 209 0.83 7.55 21.52
C SER A 209 1.94 6.62 22.02
N LEU A 210 1.69 5.30 22.08
CA LEU A 210 2.65 4.29 22.55
C LEU A 210 3.95 4.28 21.74
N LEU A 211 3.85 4.49 20.43
CA LEU A 211 5.00 4.54 19.52
C LEU A 211 5.63 5.93 19.41
N ARG A 212 5.07 6.93 20.10
CA ARG A 212 5.50 8.34 20.05
C ARG A 212 5.55 8.90 18.63
N ALA A 213 4.65 8.43 17.76
CA ALA A 213 4.65 8.75 16.34
C ALA A 213 4.49 10.25 16.08
N ALA A 214 3.68 10.97 16.88
CA ALA A 214 3.50 12.42 16.76
C ALA A 214 4.80 13.23 16.94
N ARG A 215 5.83 12.65 17.58
CA ARG A 215 7.16 13.24 17.70
C ARG A 215 8.15 12.66 16.68
N VAL A 216 8.22 11.33 16.60
CA VAL A 216 9.21 10.64 15.76
C VAL A 216 8.97 10.93 14.27
N VAL A 217 7.72 10.94 13.80
CA VAL A 217 7.42 11.09 12.38
C VAL A 217 7.85 12.45 11.83
N PRO A 218 7.46 13.60 12.40
CA PRO A 218 7.91 14.89 11.89
C PRO A 218 9.44 15.05 11.93
N ASP A 219 10.08 14.61 13.02
CA ASP A 219 11.53 14.68 13.20
C ASP A 219 12.26 13.87 12.10
N GLU A 220 11.79 12.65 11.81
CA GLU A 220 12.41 11.78 10.81
C GLU A 220 12.08 12.20 9.37
N LEU A 221 10.89 12.74 9.10
CA LEU A 221 10.55 13.32 7.80
C LEU A 221 11.45 14.52 7.48
N ALA A 222 11.68 15.41 8.45
CA ALA A 222 12.57 16.55 8.27
C ALA A 222 13.99 16.10 7.87
N ARG A 223 14.46 14.95 8.38
CA ARG A 223 15.75 14.37 7.97
C ARG A 223 15.75 13.86 6.53
N VAL A 224 14.62 13.41 5.99
CA VAL A 224 14.54 12.97 4.58
C VAL A 224 14.66 14.16 3.64
N ASP A 225 14.06 15.29 3.99
CA ASP A 225 14.07 16.50 3.16
C ASP A 225 15.45 17.17 3.08
N LEU A 226 16.30 17.02 4.11
CA LEU A 226 17.67 17.53 4.10
C LEU A 226 18.56 16.88 3.02
N PHE A 227 18.19 15.68 2.54
CA PHE A 227 18.91 14.99 1.46
C PHE A 227 18.17 15.07 0.12
N ALA A 228 17.09 15.86 0.02
CA ALA A 228 16.46 16.12 -1.26
C ALA A 228 17.41 16.94 -2.14
N PRO A 229 17.61 16.57 -3.43
CA PRO A 229 18.39 17.40 -4.33
C PRO A 229 17.76 18.79 -4.36
N SER A 230 18.54 19.78 -3.94
CA SER A 230 18.14 21.18 -3.90
C SER A 230 17.56 21.57 -5.26
N LYS A 231 16.34 22.14 -5.25
CA LYS A 231 15.75 22.79 -6.44
C LYS A 231 16.84 23.63 -7.12
N PRO A 232 17.02 23.53 -8.45
CA PRO A 232 17.98 24.37 -9.15
C PRO A 232 17.67 25.84 -8.84
N LEU A 233 18.66 26.57 -8.34
CA LEU A 233 18.58 28.02 -8.16
C LEU A 233 18.11 28.65 -9.48
N PRO A 234 17.14 29.58 -9.47
CA PRO A 234 16.81 30.32 -10.67
C PRO A 234 18.08 31.04 -11.15
N LYS A 235 18.46 30.80 -12.40
CA LYS A 235 19.58 31.47 -13.06
C LYS A 235 19.47 32.97 -12.79
N ALA A 236 20.47 33.53 -12.11
CA ALA A 236 20.57 34.97 -11.91
C ALA A 236 20.51 35.64 -13.29
N ALA A 237 19.48 36.48 -13.49
CA ALA A 237 19.35 37.27 -14.69
C ALA A 237 20.62 38.12 -14.84
N ALA A 238 21.31 37.97 -15.98
CA ALA A 238 22.51 38.71 -16.29
C ALA A 238 22.25 40.22 -16.15
N ARG A 239 23.03 40.89 -15.28
CA ARG A 239 23.05 42.35 -15.19
C ARG A 239 23.44 42.93 -16.55
N LYS A 240 22.55 43.70 -17.16
CA LYS A 240 22.87 44.54 -18.32
C LYS A 240 24.02 45.51 -17.95
N PRO A 241 25.05 45.68 -18.80
CA PRO A 241 26.09 46.67 -18.56
C PRO A 241 25.54 48.09 -18.73
N ALA A 242 25.97 48.99 -17.84
CA ALA A 242 25.62 50.40 -17.86
C ALA A 242 26.21 51.12 -19.09
N PRO A 243 25.53 52.15 -19.63
CA PRO A 243 26.04 52.90 -20.77
C PRO A 243 27.23 53.77 -20.36
N LYS A 244 28.29 53.75 -21.20
CA LYS A 244 29.41 54.69 -21.12
C LYS A 244 28.95 56.03 -21.68
N ASN A 245 28.96 57.07 -20.86
CA ASN A 245 28.83 58.45 -21.34
C ASN A 245 30.10 58.87 -22.10
N LYS A 246 29.92 59.53 -23.24
CA LYS A 246 30.88 60.42 -23.89
C LYS A 246 30.34 61.84 -23.78
#